data_AF-A0A1A9R0I7-F1
#
_entry.id   AF-A0A1A9R0I7-F1
#
_cell.length_a   1.000
_cell.length_b   1.000
_cell.length_c   1.000
_cell.angle_alpha   90.00
_cell.angle_beta   90.00
_cell.angle_gamma   90.00
#
_symmetry.space_group_name_H-M   'P 1'
#
loop_
_entity.id
_entity.type
_entity.pdbx_description
1 polymer ?
#
loop_
_entity_poly.entity_id
_entity_poly.type
_entity_poly.pdbx_seq_one_letter_code
_entity_poly.pdbx_strand_id
1 'polypeptide(L)' 'MHAIEFETDIQDGVVKIPDEYGYLKNRHARIVVLYENTTEESNVSARQAGIDFAAVKAPSLAAQDGVEYQRKLRDEW' A
#
# COMPACT_ATOMS: atom_id res chain seq x y z
N MET A 1 -7.46 17.19 -16.28
CA MET A 1 -7.83 16.00 -15.49
C MET A 1 -9.29 16.12 -15.12
N HIS A 2 -10.08 15.05 -15.24
CA HIS A 2 -11.52 15.04 -14.95
C HIS A 2 -11.83 13.95 -13.92
N ALA A 3 -12.75 14.23 -13.02
CA ALA A 3 -13.28 13.29 -12.03
C ALA A 3 -14.75 13.02 -12.33
N ILE A 4 -15.18 11.80 -12.06
CA ILE A 4 -16.56 11.34 -12.22
C ILE A 4 -16.93 10.70 -10.89
N GLU A 5 -18.09 11.06 -10.38
CA GLU A 5 -18.68 10.48 -9.18
C GLU A 5 -19.92 9.69 -9.60
N PHE A 6 -20.01 8.46 -9.14
CA PHE A 6 -21.15 7.59 -9.38
C PHE A 6 -21.33 6.65 -8.18
N GLU A 7 -22.57 6.21 -7.97
CA GLU A 7 -22.94 5.26 -6.93
C GLU A 7 -23.24 3.90 -7.56
N THR A 8 -22.68 2.84 -7.01
CA THR A 8 -22.97 1.47 -7.44
C THR A 8 -22.62 0.48 -6.33
N ASP A 9 -23.27 -0.68 -6.37
CA ASP A 9 -22.99 -1.76 -5.45
C ASP A 9 -21.70 -2.48 -5.83
N ILE A 10 -20.94 -2.88 -4.80
CA ILE A 10 -19.82 -3.81 -4.97
C ILE A 10 -20.42 -5.22 -5.01
N GLN A 11 -20.37 -5.88 -6.17
CA GLN A 11 -20.87 -7.24 -6.33
C GLN A 11 -19.68 -8.19 -6.52
N ASP A 12 -19.55 -9.20 -5.65
CA ASP A 12 -18.46 -10.18 -5.67
C ASP A 12 -17.05 -9.56 -5.70
N GLY A 13 -16.88 -8.42 -5.02
CA GLY A 13 -15.61 -7.67 -5.00
C GLY A 13 -15.32 -6.88 -6.29
N VAL A 14 -16.28 -6.78 -7.22
CA VAL A 14 -16.15 -6.05 -8.48
C VAL A 14 -17.04 -4.82 -8.47
N VAL A 15 -16.42 -3.65 -8.72
CA VAL A 15 -17.14 -2.40 -9.02
C VAL A 15 -17.27 -2.30 -10.54
N LYS A 16 -18.49 -2.34 -11.05
CA LYS A 16 -18.75 -2.14 -12.48
C LYS A 16 -18.96 -0.66 -12.77
N ILE A 17 -18.19 -0.12 -13.70
CA ILE A 17 -18.42 1.25 -14.21
C ILE A 17 -19.77 1.24 -14.97
N PRO A 18 -20.71 2.13 -14.64
CA PRO A 18 -21.99 2.23 -15.34
C PRO A 18 -21.84 2.46 -16.84
N ASP A 19 -22.77 1.92 -17.63
CA ASP A 19 -22.68 1.92 -19.10
C ASP A 19 -22.72 3.35 -19.70
N GLU A 20 -23.29 4.32 -18.99
CA GLU A 20 -23.26 5.75 -19.34
C GLU A 20 -21.84 6.32 -19.46
N TYR A 21 -20.87 5.71 -18.77
CA TYR A 21 -19.45 6.05 -18.85
C TYR A 21 -18.67 5.12 -19.78
N GLY A 22 -19.34 4.48 -20.75
CA GLY A 22 -18.71 3.57 -21.71
C GLY A 22 -17.56 4.16 -22.51
N TYR A 23 -17.45 5.49 -22.61
CA TYR A 23 -16.32 6.20 -23.22
C TYR A 23 -14.99 6.03 -22.44
N LEU A 24 -15.04 5.56 -21.18
CA LEU A 24 -13.87 5.24 -20.36
C LEU A 24 -13.30 3.85 -20.64
N LYS A 25 -13.95 3.04 -21.49
CA LYS A 25 -13.46 1.69 -21.84
C LYS A 25 -12.03 1.77 -22.38
N ASN A 26 -11.17 0.89 -21.86
CA ASN A 26 -9.75 0.77 -22.23
C ASN A 26 -8.92 2.05 -21.98
N ARG A 27 -9.34 2.94 -21.07
CA ARG A 27 -8.55 4.10 -20.64
C ARG A 27 -7.92 3.87 -19.26
N HIS A 28 -6.79 4.51 -19.02
CA HIS A 28 -6.19 4.58 -17.70
C HIS A 28 -6.98 5.54 -16.80
N ALA A 29 -7.40 5.07 -15.63
CA ALA A 29 -8.13 5.85 -14.64
C ALA A 29 -7.63 5.53 -13.24
N ARG A 30 -7.65 6.54 -12.35
CA ARG A 30 -7.45 6.37 -10.91
C ARG A 30 -8.82 6.35 -10.24
N ILE A 31 -9.15 5.26 -9.57
CA ILE A 31 -10.43 5.07 -8.87
C ILE A 31 -10.22 5.28 -7.37
N VAL A 32 -11.12 6.02 -6.73
CA VAL A 32 -11.21 6.16 -5.27
C VAL A 32 -12.60 5.69 -4.88
N VAL A 33 -12.69 4.71 -3.99
CA VAL A 33 -13.96 4.13 -3.54
C VAL A 33 -14.24 4.63 -2.13
N LEU A 34 -15.40 5.26 -1.97
CA LEU A 34 -15.97 5.60 -0.66
C LEU A 34 -17.08 4.60 -0.38
N TYR A 35 -17.07 3.98 0.80
CA TYR A 35 -18.10 3.05 1.23
C TYR A 35 -18.45 3.32 2.70
N GLU A 36 -19.69 3.02 3.07
CA GLU A 36 -20.12 3.11 4.46
C GLU A 36 -19.60 1.89 5.23
N ASN A 37 -18.80 2.13 6.27
CA ASN A 37 -18.29 1.07 7.11
C ASN A 37 -19.36 0.64 8.12
N THR A 38 -20.06 -0.45 7.83
CA THR A 38 -21.07 -1.05 8.73
C THR A 38 -20.40 -1.87 9.84
N THR A 39 -19.53 -1.25 10.64
CA THR A 39 -18.97 -1.71 11.95
C THR A 39 -18.21 -3.06 12.00
N GLU A 40 -18.48 -4.02 11.13
CA GLU A 40 -17.97 -5.41 11.19
C GLU A 40 -16.63 -5.59 10.44
N GLU A 41 -16.27 -4.70 9.51
CA GLU A 41 -15.06 -4.83 8.67
C GLU A 41 -13.78 -4.28 9.32
N SER A 42 -13.88 -3.75 10.54
CA SER A 42 -12.73 -3.29 11.34
C SER A 42 -11.70 -4.39 11.64
N ASN A 43 -12.02 -5.66 11.34
CA ASN A 43 -11.12 -6.81 11.50
C ASN A 43 -10.33 -7.20 10.23
N VAL A 44 -10.56 -6.55 9.08
CA VAL A 44 -9.83 -6.83 7.83
C VAL A 44 -8.83 -5.71 7.49
N SER A 45 -8.55 -4.81 8.45
CA SER A 45 -7.31 -4.04 8.42
C SER A 45 -6.19 -5.06 8.30
N ALA A 46 -5.57 -5.10 7.12
CA ALA A 46 -4.48 -5.99 6.78
C ALA A 46 -3.62 -6.16 8.01
N ARG A 47 -3.42 -7.40 8.47
CA ARG A 47 -2.39 -7.69 9.47
C ARG A 47 -1.12 -7.04 8.94
N GLN A 48 -0.82 -5.82 9.38
CA GLN A 48 0.51 -5.31 9.47
C GLN A 48 1.13 -6.24 10.49
N ALA A 49 1.52 -7.43 10.02
CA ALA A 49 2.42 -8.28 10.72
C ALA A 49 3.68 -7.45 10.83
N GLY A 50 3.80 -6.71 11.94
CA GLY A 50 5.03 -6.05 12.31
C GLY A 50 6.10 -7.12 12.18
N ILE A 51 7.04 -6.91 11.27
CA ILE A 51 8.12 -7.87 11.07
C ILE A 51 8.89 -7.89 12.38
N ASP A 52 8.80 -9.00 13.10
CA ASP A 52 9.48 -9.16 14.38
C ASP A 52 10.96 -9.47 14.13
N PHE A 53 11.80 -8.45 14.35
CA PHE A 53 13.25 -8.58 14.22
C PHE A 53 13.91 -9.10 15.51
N ALA A 54 13.15 -9.44 16.56
CA ALA A 54 13.73 -9.92 17.83
C ALA A 54 14.57 -11.20 17.66
N ALA A 55 14.24 -12.04 16.68
CA ALA A 55 15.00 -13.25 16.37
C ALA A 55 16.22 -13.01 15.45
N VAL A 56 16.33 -11.83 14.83
CA VAL A 56 17.42 -11.52 13.89
C VAL A 56 18.66 -11.13 14.68
N LYS A 57 19.56 -12.09 14.87
CA LYS A 57 20.92 -11.83 15.32
C LYS A 57 21.76 -11.42 14.12
N ALA A 58 21.93 -10.12 13.93
CA ALA A 58 22.85 -9.56 12.94
C ALA A 58 24.10 -8.99 13.63
N PRO A 59 25.05 -9.84 14.05
CA PRO A 59 26.27 -9.36 14.72
C PRO A 59 27.08 -8.40 13.85
N SER A 60 26.98 -8.49 12.51
CA SER A 60 27.61 -7.53 11.59
C SER A 60 27.05 -6.10 11.70
N LEU A 61 25.78 -5.94 12.11
CA LEU A 61 25.14 -4.63 12.35
C LEU A 61 25.40 -4.09 13.75
N ALA A 62 25.82 -4.95 14.70
CA ALA A 62 26.10 -4.58 16.08
C ALA A 62 27.60 -4.46 16.41
N ALA A 63 28.47 -5.01 15.55
CA ALA A 63 29.92 -5.09 15.81
C ALA A 63 30.67 -3.79 15.53
N GLN A 64 30.09 -2.85 14.77
CA GLN A 64 30.71 -1.57 14.44
C GLN A 64 29.67 -0.46 14.47
N ASP A 65 30.09 0.74 14.88
CA ASP A 65 29.26 1.93 14.76
C ASP A 65 28.94 2.17 13.28
N GLY A 66 27.65 2.26 12.96
CA GLY A 66 27.17 2.39 11.59
C GLY A 66 27.73 3.63 10.87
N VAL A 67 28.01 4.71 11.61
CA VAL A 67 28.61 5.94 11.06
C VAL A 67 30.09 5.73 10.75
N GLU A 68 30.82 5.01 11.60
CA GLU A 68 32.24 4.69 11.35
C GLU A 68 32.42 3.79 10.13
N TYR A 69 31.58 2.76 9.99
CA TYR A 69 31.61 1.87 8.82
C TYR A 69 31.33 2.63 7.52
N GLN A 70 30.33 3.51 7.52
CA GLN A 70 30.01 4.35 6.36
C GLN A 70 31.15 5.32 5.99
N ARG A 71 31.81 5.92 6.98
CA ARG A 71 32.96 6.80 6.74
C ARG A 71 34.13 6.05 6.12
N LYS A 72 34.43 4.85 6.63
CA LYS A 72 35.51 4.01 6.11
C LYS A 72 35.30 3.65 4.63
N LEU A 73 34.08 3.26 4.25
CA LEU A 73 33.76 2.97 2.84
C LEU A 73 33.85 4.21 1.93
N ARG A 74 33.45 5.38 2.42
CA ARG A 74 33.52 6.63 1.65
C ARG A 74 34.96 7.07 1.41
N ASP A 75 35.83 6.89 2.41
CA ASP A 75 37.21 7.36 2.36
C ASP A 75 38.16 6.32 1.71
N GLU A 76 37.65 5.13 1.34
CA GLU A 76 38.33 4.09 0.54
C GLU A 76 38.15 4.28 -0.99
N TRP A 77 37.45 5.33 -1.45
CA TRP A 77 37.28 5.72 -2.86
C TRP A 77 38.02 7.00 -3.24
#